data_AF-A0A929Z0W5-F1
#
_entry.id   AF-A0A929Z0W5-F1
#
_cell.length_a   1.000
_cell.length_b   1.000
_cell.length_c   1.000
_cell.angle_alpha   90.00
_cell.angle_beta   90.00
_cell.angle_gamma   90.00
#
_symmetry.space_group_name_H-M   'P 1'
#
loop_
_entity.id
_entity.type
_entity.pdbx_description
1 polymer ?
#
loop_
_entity_poly.entity_id
_entity_poly.type
_entity_poly.pdbx_seq_one_letter_code
_entity_poly.pdbx_strand_id
1 'polypeptide(L)'
;FLYLKNHGERRTPLLLLDDIFDKLDAGRVSCIVDYVSGEDFGQIFITDTNRDHLDRILAATHRDYRLFVVENGHLTCEPTSTPDNETQKR
;
A
#
# COMPACT_ATOMS: atom_id res chain seq x y z
N PHE A 1 3.16 15.62 0.03
CA PHE A 1 3.69 14.95 -1.18
C PHE A 1 3.81 15.92 -2.37
N LEU A 2 2.71 16.52 -2.84
CA LEU A 2 2.71 17.42 -4.02
C LEU A 2 3.74 18.55 -3.96
N TYR A 3 3.91 19.19 -2.79
CA TYR A 3 4.95 20.21 -2.60
C TYR A 3 6.36 19.67 -2.90
N LEU A 4 6.69 18.48 -2.38
CA LEU A 4 7.99 17.83 -2.57
C LEU A 4 8.17 17.34 -4.01
N LYS A 5 7.09 16.86 -4.66
CA LYS A 5 7.10 16.47 -6.08
C LYS A 5 7.40 17.67 -6.98
N ASN A 6 6.81 18.84 -6.70
CA ASN A 6 6.95 20.03 -7.52
C ASN A 6 8.28 20.79 -7.31
N HIS A 7 8.88 20.69 -6.12
CA HIS A 7 10.14 21.39 -5.78
C HIS A 7 11.36 20.47 -5.77
N GLY A 8 11.17 19.15 -5.82
CA GLY A 8 12.22 18.14 -5.89
C GLY A 8 12.65 17.91 -7.33
N GLU A 9 13.41 18.86 -7.88
CA GLU A 9 13.73 19.06 -9.31
C GLU A 9 14.03 17.80 -10.17
N ARG A 10 14.38 16.63 -9.60
CA ARG A 10 14.50 15.32 -10.28
C ARG A 10 14.27 14.08 -9.38
N ARG A 11 13.69 14.21 -8.18
CA ARG A 11 13.59 13.09 -7.24
C ARG A 11 12.13 12.80 -6.91
N THR A 12 11.67 11.60 -7.25
CA THR A 12 10.36 11.11 -6.82
C THR A 12 10.39 10.87 -5.31
N PRO A 13 9.59 11.58 -4.51
CA PRO A 13 9.56 11.37 -3.08
C PRO A 13 8.97 9.99 -2.76
N LEU A 14 9.52 9.35 -1.73
CA LEU A 14 8.97 8.12 -1.15
C LEU A 14 8.02 8.50 -0.02
N LEU A 15 6.83 7.89 0.00
CA LEU A 15 5.87 8.07 1.09
C LEU A 15 5.93 6.85 2.00
N LEU A 16 6.23 7.07 3.27
CA LEU A 16 6.12 6.05 4.32
C LEU A 16 4.98 6.44 5.24
N LEU A 17 4.01 5.56 5.39
CA LEU A 17 2.92 5.72 6.35
C LEU A 17 3.13 4.71 7.47
N ASP A 18 3.48 5.22 8.65
CA ASP A 18 3.86 4.41 9.81
C ASP A 18 2.69 4.21 10.77
N ASP A 19 2.43 2.96 11.13
CA ASP A 19 1.41 2.52 12.09
C ASP A 19 0.03 3.18 11.86
N ILE A 20 -0.44 3.09 10.61
CA ILE A 20 -1.59 3.88 10.16
C ILE A 20 -2.91 3.46 10.80
N PHE A 21 -3.01 2.19 11.25
CA PHE A 21 -4.25 1.62 11.76
C PHE A 21 -4.43 1.77 13.27
N ASP A 22 -3.38 2.08 14.04
CA ASP A 22 -3.52 2.38 15.47
C ASP A 22 -4.37 3.65 15.70
N LYS A 23 -4.36 4.59 14.74
CA LYS A 23 -5.02 5.89 14.86
C LYS A 23 -6.21 6.11 13.93
N LEU A 24 -6.44 5.21 12.98
CA LEU A 24 -7.44 5.39 11.93
C LEU A 24 -8.29 4.14 11.78
N ASP A 25 -9.60 4.33 11.64
CA ASP A 25 -10.52 3.25 11.32
C ASP A 25 -10.30 2.74 9.88
N ALA A 26 -10.75 1.51 9.63
CA ALA A 26 -10.58 0.85 8.34
C ALA A 26 -11.15 1.65 7.15
N GLY A 27 -12.22 2.44 7.36
CA GLY A 27 -12.81 3.27 6.31
C GLY A 27 -11.90 4.44 5.93
N ARG A 28 -11.35 5.14 6.94
CA ARG A 28 -10.37 6.21 6.70
C ARG A 28 -9.11 5.71 6.03
N VAL A 29 -8.60 4.55 6.47
CA VAL A 29 -7.40 3.98 5.84
C VAL A 29 -7.67 3.58 4.40
N SER A 30 -8.84 2.99 4.10
CA SER A 30 -9.23 2.70 2.71
C SER A 30 -9.23 3.97 1.86
N CYS A 31 -9.84 5.07 2.34
CA CYS A 31 -9.82 6.34 1.61
C CYS A 31 -8.41 6.90 1.40
N ILE A 32 -7.52 6.74 2.38
CA ILE A 32 -6.12 7.17 2.25
C ILE A 32 -5.44 6.32 1.17
N VAL A 33 -5.57 5.00 1.24
CA VAL A 33 -4.97 4.08 0.27
C VAL A 33 -5.50 4.33 -1.14
N ASP A 34 -6.80 4.53 -1.31
CA ASP A 34 -7.40 4.91 -2.59
C ASP A 34 -6.85 6.25 -3.12
N TYR A 35 -6.74 7.25 -2.24
CA TYR A 35 -6.22 8.57 -2.60
C TYR A 35 -4.73 8.53 -2.99
N VAL A 36 -3.91 7.81 -2.22
CA VAL A 36 -2.48 7.66 -2.53
C VAL A 36 -2.23 6.68 -3.68
N SER A 37 -3.20 5.85 -4.05
CA SER A 37 -3.12 4.96 -5.22
C SER A 37 -3.39 5.66 -6.56
N GLY A 38 -3.58 6.99 -6.57
CA GLY A 38 -3.66 7.80 -7.78
C GLY A 38 -2.31 8.03 -8.47
N GLU A 39 -2.33 8.51 -9.71
CA GLU A 39 -1.10 8.75 -10.51
C GLU A 39 -0.20 9.87 -9.96
N ASP A 40 -0.70 10.62 -8.98
CA ASP A 40 0.05 11.69 -8.36
C ASP A 40 1.18 11.20 -7.45
N PHE A 41 1.06 9.98 -6.94
CA PHE A 41 1.99 9.38 -5.99
C PHE A 41 2.88 8.33 -6.66
N GLY A 42 4.12 8.24 -6.15
CA GLY A 42 5.09 7.25 -6.60
C GLY A 42 5.01 5.97 -5.76
N GLN A 43 6.17 5.49 -5.33
CA GLN A 43 6.25 4.34 -4.44
C GLN A 43 5.84 4.72 -3.00
N ILE A 44 4.97 3.89 -2.42
CA ILE A 44 4.42 4.06 -1.08
C ILE A 44 4.75 2.82 -0.26
N PHE A 45 5.17 3.04 0.98
CA PHE A 45 5.34 2.01 1.99
C PHE A 45 4.33 2.24 3.10
N ILE A 46 3.65 1.17 3.48
CA ILE A 46 2.72 1.14 4.60
C ILE A 46 3.27 0.12 5.60
N THR A 47 3.45 0.53 6.84
CA THR A 47 3.76 -0.37 7.95
C THR A 47 2.56 -0.46 8.87
N ASP A 48 2.33 -1.65 9.39
CA ASP A 48 1.24 -1.92 10.30
C ASP A 48 1.57 -3.10 11.21
N THR A 49 0.87 -3.17 12.34
CA THR A 49 0.95 -4.27 13.30
C THR A 49 -0.20 -5.27 13.17
N ASN A 50 -1.26 -4.95 12.41
CA ASN A 50 -2.49 -5.73 12.30
C ASN A 50 -2.74 -6.28 10.88
N ARG A 51 -2.31 -7.53 10.66
CA ARG A 51 -2.45 -8.24 9.38
C ARG A 51 -3.87 -8.27 8.82
N ASP A 52 -4.89 -8.46 9.65
CA ASP A 52 -6.29 -8.59 9.20
C ASP A 52 -6.80 -7.30 8.53
N HIS A 53 -6.30 -6.15 8.98
CA HIS A 53 -6.67 -4.85 8.44
C HIS A 53 -5.95 -4.59 7.11
N LEU A 54 -4.68 -4.95 7.04
CA LEU A 54 -3.89 -4.82 5.82
C LEU A 54 -4.48 -5.68 4.69
N ASP A 55 -4.81 -6.95 4.95
CA ASP A 55 -5.39 -7.86 3.96
C ASP A 55 -6.73 -7.34 3.40
N ARG A 56 -7.59 -6.77 4.25
CA ARG A 56 -8.88 -6.19 3.82
C ARG A 56 -8.71 -5.00 2.88
N ILE A 57 -7.73 -4.14 3.16
CA ILE A 57 -7.49 -2.95 2.35
C ILE A 57 -6.79 -3.31 1.05
N LEU A 58 -5.82 -4.23 1.10
CA LEU A 58 -5.16 -4.74 -0.10
C LEU A 58 -6.13 -5.48 -1.01
N ALA A 59 -7.12 -6.20 -0.47
CA ALA A 59 -8.19 -6.81 -1.27
C ALA A 59 -9.11 -5.78 -1.93
N ALA A 60 -9.34 -4.63 -1.30
CA ALA A 60 -10.14 -3.55 -1.89
C ALA A 60 -9.35 -2.81 -2.98
N THR A 61 -8.05 -2.65 -2.78
CA THR A 61 -7.17 -1.92 -3.68
C THR A 61 -6.75 -2.84 -4.83
N HIS A 62 -7.35 -2.69 -6.02
CA HIS A 62 -7.04 -3.51 -7.22
C HIS A 62 -5.68 -3.15 -7.86
N ARG A 63 -4.63 -2.96 -7.05
CA ARG A 63 -3.29 -2.51 -7.46
C ARG A 63 -2.27 -3.57 -7.08
N ASP A 64 -1.18 -3.63 -7.84
CA ASP A 64 -0.05 -4.48 -7.51
C ASP A 64 0.59 -4.01 -6.21
N TYR A 65 0.69 -4.92 -5.24
CA TYR A 65 1.39 -4.69 -3.98
C TYR A 65 2.42 -5.79 -3.74
N ARG A 66 3.31 -5.58 -2.78
CA ARG A 66 4.17 -6.62 -2.22
C ARG A 66 4.04 -6.59 -0.72
N LEU A 67 3.71 -7.74 -0.13
CA LEU A 67 3.56 -7.88 1.31
C LEU A 67 4.85 -8.43 1.91
N PHE A 68 5.40 -7.68 2.86
CA PHE A 68 6.57 -8.09 3.63
C PHE A 68 6.16 -8.28 5.08
N VAL A 69 6.42 -9.45 5.63
CA VAL A 69 6.17 -9.78 7.03
C VAL A 69 7.50 -9.73 7.77
N VAL A 70 7.51 -9.08 8.94
CA VAL A 70 8.68 -8.98 9.80
C VAL A 70 8.39 -9.65 11.13
N GLU A 71 9.06 -10.76 11.40
CA GLU A 71 8.92 -11.51 12.65
C GLU A 71 10.30 -11.78 13.25
N ASN A 72 10.50 -11.41 14.53
CA ASN A 72 11.77 -11.60 15.26
C ASN A 72 13.01 -11.04 14.52
N GLY A 73 12.83 -9.94 13.77
CA GLY A 73 13.90 -9.33 12.97
C GLY A 73 14.19 -10.04 11.63
N HIS A 74 13.40 -11.05 11.27
CA HIS A 74 13.49 -11.73 9.98
C HIS A 74 12.40 -11.22 9.03
N LEU A 75 12.79 -10.91 7.79
CA LEU A 75 11.88 -10.46 6.73
C LEU A 75 11.51 -11.63 5.82
N THR A 76 10.21 -11.85 5.62
CA THR A 76 9.67 -12.79 4.62
C THR A 76 8.78 -12.03 3.63
N CYS A 77 8.88 -12.38 2.34
CA CYS A 77 7.99 -11.84 1.32
C CYS A 77 6.88 -12.86 1.09
N GLU A 78 5.64 -12.45 1.29
CA GLU A 78 4.49 -13.29 0.96
C GLU A 78 4.21 -13.17 -0.55
N PRO A 79 3.93 -14.30 -1.24
CA PRO A 79 3.49 -14.25 -2.63
C PRO A 79 2.12 -13.57 -2.69
N THR A 80 2.08 -12.39 -3.29
CA THR A 80 0.83 -11.66 -3.50
C THR A 80 0.02 -12.37 -4.57
N SER A 81 -1.10 -12.97 -4.17
CA SER A 81 -2.12 -13.43 -5.10
C SER A 81 -2.69 -12.21 -5.82
N THR A 82 -2.24 -11.96 -7.04
CA THR A 82 -3.01 -11.17 -8.00
C THR A 82 -4.41 -11.77 -8.07
N PRO A 83 -5.50 -10.97 -8.08
CA PRO A 83 -6.76 -11.49 -8.57
C PRO A 83 -6.52 -11.80 -10.05
N ASP A 84 -6.47 -13.10 -10.38
CA ASP A 84 -6.40 -13.61 -11.74
C ASP A 84 -7.64 -13.14 -12.53
N ASN A 85 -7.60 -11.94 -13.07
CA ASN A 85 -8.45 -11.51 -14.17
C ASN A 85 -7.69 -11.76 -15.47
N GLU A 86 -7.73 -13.00 -15.94
CA GLU A 86 -7.84 -13.35 -17.36
C GLU A 86 -7.72 -14.88 -17.51
N THR A 87 -8.86 -15.59 -17.62
CA THR A 87 -9.17 -16.59 -18.66
C THR A 87 -10.54 -17.21 -18.37
N GLN A 88 -11.60 -16.46 -18.63
CA GLN A 88 -12.88 -17.03 -19.07
C GLN A 88 -13.35 -16.24 -20.30
N LYS A 89 -12.53 -16.31 -21.36
CA LYS A 89 -12.91 -15.88 -22.70
C LYS A 89 -12.56 -17.00 -23.68
N ARG A 90 -13.34 -18.08 -23.66
CA ARG A 90 -13.69 -18.93 -24.81
C ARG A 90 -15.03 -19.61 -24.55
#